data_AF-A0A7S2MYC0-F1
#
_entry.id   AF-A0A7S2MYC0-F1
#
_cell.length_a   1.000
_cell.length_b   1.000
_cell.length_c   1.000
_cell.angle_alpha   90.00
_cell.angle_beta   90.00
_cell.angle_gamma   90.00
#
_symmetry.space_group_name_H-M   'P 1'
#
loop_
_entity.id
_entity.type
_entity.pdbx_description
1 polymer ?
#
loop_
_entity_poly.entity_id
_entity_poly.type
_entity_poly.pdbx_seq_one_letter_code
_entity_poly.pdbx_strand_id
1 'polypeptide(L)'
;SMSMTSSVKPTASSMSTASSGRPGVCTGNADQVALCVESQDDEATAALCVLVGKIMLDLAGAVMGGARVVDPSDGEVMSAALCRARAVIIMLSTTTMSSPDQLRVIALAMFLAQGHQGHQGPPVVPVSLPGFEFPGDAYYNKTLPLVLPGWCNELTQLIRALFNIIAVQLHTGASDEMLRIQAGQVVARIPKNASPPYAVASAVPEWVLAPAAAANDDDGNEDPFSL
;
A
#
# COMPACT_ATOMS: atom_id res chain seq x y z
N SER A 1 -18.15 75.64 2.15
CA SER A 1 -18.04 75.13 3.53
C SER A 1 -17.43 73.74 3.44
N MET A 2 -16.17 73.62 3.84
CA MET A 2 -15.39 72.37 3.85
C MET A 2 -15.81 71.54 5.06
N SER A 3 -16.05 70.24 4.87
CA SER A 3 -16.08 69.28 5.99
C SER A 3 -15.28 68.06 5.59
N MET A 4 -14.12 67.92 6.23
CA MET A 4 -13.25 66.76 6.17
C MET A 4 -13.74 65.72 7.19
N THR A 5 -13.87 64.47 6.78
CA THR A 5 -13.82 63.33 7.71
C THR A 5 -12.91 62.26 7.11
N SER A 6 -11.70 62.19 7.66
CA SER A 6 -10.71 61.14 7.43
C SER A 6 -11.13 59.89 8.19
N SER A 7 -11.46 58.81 7.48
CA SER A 7 -11.66 57.48 8.08
C SER A 7 -10.35 56.70 7.97
N VAL A 8 -9.74 56.45 9.12
CA VAL A 8 -8.53 55.65 9.29
C VAL A 8 -8.90 54.18 9.16
N LYS A 9 -8.38 53.50 8.14
CA LYS A 9 -8.46 52.04 8.00
C LYS A 9 -7.43 51.39 8.93
N PRO A 10 -7.81 50.41 9.77
CA PRO A 10 -6.84 49.67 10.57
C PRO A 10 -6.02 48.75 9.66
N THR A 11 -4.70 48.93 9.74
CA THR A 11 -3.67 48.06 9.17
C THR A 11 -3.75 46.73 9.89
N ALA A 12 -4.25 45.69 9.22
CA ALA A 12 -4.17 44.32 9.71
C ALA A 12 -2.71 43.90 9.75
N SER A 13 -2.18 43.79 10.96
CA SER A 13 -0.90 43.17 11.27
C SER A 13 -0.81 41.81 10.57
N SER A 14 0.31 41.59 9.87
CA SER A 14 0.65 40.33 9.26
C SER A 14 0.69 39.24 10.33
N MET A 15 -0.39 38.48 10.40
CA MET A 15 -0.43 37.22 11.11
C MET A 15 0.39 36.25 10.26
N SER A 16 1.64 36.06 10.66
CA SER A 16 2.54 35.07 10.11
C SER A 16 1.86 33.71 10.25
N THR A 17 1.29 33.21 9.15
CA THR A 17 0.78 31.85 9.06
C THR A 17 1.96 30.93 9.40
N ALA A 18 1.84 30.22 10.51
CA ALA A 18 2.73 29.14 10.87
C ALA A 18 3.00 28.32 9.61
N SER A 19 4.28 28.17 9.27
CA SER A 19 4.72 27.34 8.16
C SER A 19 4.19 25.93 8.40
N SER A 20 3.08 25.61 7.73
CA SER A 20 2.65 24.28 7.38
C SER A 20 3.89 23.54 6.89
N GLY A 21 4.48 22.73 7.76
CA GLY A 21 5.58 21.84 7.46
C GLY A 21 5.05 20.80 6.49
N ARG A 22 5.08 21.13 5.20
CA ARG A 22 4.76 20.22 4.11
C ARG A 22 5.66 18.98 4.20
N PRO A 23 5.12 17.82 3.77
CA PRO A 23 5.64 16.50 4.08
C PRO A 23 7.13 16.41 3.81
N GLY A 24 7.86 15.94 4.82
CA GLY A 24 9.29 15.67 4.72
C GLY A 24 9.55 14.80 3.50
N VAL A 25 10.29 15.35 2.54
CA VAL A 25 10.77 14.60 1.37
C VAL A 25 11.43 13.33 1.90
N CYS A 26 10.84 12.18 1.61
CA CYS A 26 11.37 10.92 2.07
C CYS A 26 12.73 10.68 1.40
N THR A 27 13.83 10.99 2.07
CA THR A 27 15.22 10.86 1.59
C THR A 27 15.70 9.41 1.44
N GLY A 28 14.78 8.44 1.47
CA GLY A 28 15.12 7.04 1.28
C GLY A 28 15.52 6.77 -0.17
N ASN A 29 16.46 5.83 -0.34
CA ASN A 29 16.93 5.37 -1.63
C ASN A 29 15.73 5.02 -2.52
N ALA A 30 15.63 5.68 -3.67
CA ALA A 30 14.82 5.17 -4.77
C ALA A 30 15.36 3.78 -5.16
N ASP A 31 14.55 2.99 -5.87
CA ASP A 31 14.94 1.66 -6.35
C ASP A 31 14.86 0.56 -5.28
N GLN A 32 13.70 0.36 -4.66
CA GLN A 32 13.47 -0.71 -3.66
C GLN A 32 12.40 -1.71 -4.14
N VAL A 33 12.44 -2.94 -3.67
CA VAL A 33 11.28 -3.86 -3.77
C VAL A 33 10.40 -3.66 -2.55
N ALA A 34 9.15 -3.24 -2.75
CA ALA A 34 8.17 -3.14 -1.68
C ALA A 34 7.58 -4.53 -1.41
N LEU A 35 7.58 -4.95 -0.14
CA LEU A 35 7.05 -6.21 0.34
C LEU A 35 5.84 -5.93 1.21
N CYS A 36 4.65 -6.32 0.75
CA CYS A 36 3.38 -6.03 1.41
C CYS A 36 2.82 -7.32 2.00
N VAL A 37 2.64 -7.34 3.32
CA VAL A 37 2.17 -8.49 4.09
C VAL A 37 1.20 -8.01 5.17
N GLU A 38 0.20 -8.82 5.47
CA GLU A 38 -0.66 -8.58 6.63
C GLU A 38 0.14 -8.87 7.91
N SER A 39 0.33 -7.87 8.76
CA SER A 39 1.20 -7.95 9.93
C SER A 39 0.68 -8.88 11.02
N GLN A 40 -0.65 -9.07 11.05
CA GLN A 40 -1.33 -9.93 12.02
C GLN A 40 -1.43 -11.39 11.53
N ASP A 41 -0.91 -11.69 10.35
CA ASP A 41 -0.92 -13.03 9.76
C ASP A 41 0.46 -13.68 9.90
N ASP A 42 0.58 -14.59 10.88
CA ASP A 42 1.82 -15.31 11.18
C ASP A 42 2.31 -16.14 9.99
N GLU A 43 1.39 -16.76 9.25
CA GLU A 43 1.74 -17.57 8.07
C GLU A 43 2.30 -16.67 6.98
N ALA A 44 1.64 -15.54 6.71
CA ALA A 44 2.08 -14.59 5.70
C ALA A 44 3.44 -13.98 6.04
N THR A 45 3.66 -13.64 7.31
CA THR A 45 4.92 -13.10 7.82
C THR A 45 6.05 -14.13 7.75
N ALA A 46 5.79 -15.38 8.16
CA ALA A 46 6.78 -16.46 8.04
C ALA A 46 7.13 -16.75 6.57
N ALA A 47 6.13 -16.79 5.69
CA ALA A 47 6.32 -16.97 4.26
C ALA A 47 7.15 -15.84 3.64
N LEU A 48 6.90 -14.60 4.07
CA LEU A 48 7.69 -13.45 3.65
C LEU A 48 9.16 -13.61 4.06
N CYS A 49 9.44 -14.01 5.31
CA CYS A 49 10.80 -14.26 5.77
C CYS A 49 11.52 -15.32 4.93
N VAL A 50 10.84 -16.42 4.60
CA VAL A 50 11.37 -17.45 3.70
C VAL A 50 11.67 -16.87 2.32
N LEU A 51 10.72 -16.14 1.73
CA LEU A 51 10.88 -15.54 0.41
C LEU A 51 12.07 -14.57 0.38
N VAL A 52 12.17 -13.67 1.36
CA VAL A 52 13.30 -12.73 1.50
C VAL A 52 14.61 -13.49 1.59
N GLY A 53 14.71 -14.51 2.44
CA GLY A 53 15.90 -15.35 2.56
C GLY A 53 16.32 -16.02 1.24
N LYS A 54 15.38 -16.30 0.34
CA LYS A 54 15.65 -16.88 -0.97
C LYS A 54 16.01 -15.86 -2.04
N ILE A 55 15.37 -14.69 -2.07
CA ILE A 55 15.56 -13.71 -3.16
C ILE A 55 16.69 -12.72 -2.91
N MET A 56 17.13 -12.51 -1.67
CA MET A 56 18.06 -11.42 -1.35
C MET A 56 19.38 -11.48 -2.13
N LEU A 57 19.94 -12.67 -2.37
CA LEU A 57 21.15 -12.82 -3.19
C LEU A 57 20.89 -12.45 -4.66
N ASP A 58 19.74 -12.84 -5.19
CA ASP A 58 19.36 -12.54 -6.57
C ASP A 58 19.00 -11.05 -6.77
N LEU A 59 18.50 -10.39 -5.72
CA LEU A 59 18.18 -8.96 -5.72
C LEU A 59 19.41 -8.07 -5.65
N ALA A 60 20.50 -8.52 -5.01
CA ALA A 60 21.70 -7.71 -4.77
C ALA A 60 22.35 -7.13 -6.04
N GLY A 61 22.09 -7.73 -7.21
CA GLY A 61 22.54 -7.21 -8.51
C GLY A 61 21.47 -6.49 -9.34
N ALA A 62 20.21 -6.56 -8.93
CA ALA A 62 19.08 -6.03 -9.70
C ALA A 62 18.49 -4.74 -9.11
N VAL A 63 18.62 -4.54 -7.80
CA VAL A 63 17.93 -3.48 -7.05
C VAL A 63 18.88 -2.82 -6.07
N MET A 64 19.14 -1.52 -6.22
CA MET A 64 20.14 -0.83 -5.38
C MET A 64 19.67 -0.61 -3.94
N GLY A 65 18.38 -0.35 -3.75
CA GLY A 65 17.80 -0.04 -2.45
C GLY A 65 17.36 -1.25 -1.64
N GLY A 66 17.56 -2.47 -2.16
CA GLY A 66 17.17 -3.73 -1.51
C GLY A 66 15.67 -3.97 -1.47
N ALA A 67 15.22 -4.77 -0.50
CA ALA A 67 13.82 -5.04 -0.25
C ALA A 67 13.37 -4.35 1.05
N ARG A 68 12.14 -3.85 1.08
CA ARG A 68 11.55 -3.14 2.23
C ARG A 68 10.16 -3.68 2.51
N VAL A 69 9.94 -4.10 3.75
CA VAL A 69 8.60 -4.41 4.24
C VAL A 69 7.81 -3.13 4.43
N VAL A 70 6.60 -3.11 3.89
CA VAL A 70 5.67 -1.99 3.96
C VAL A 70 4.57 -2.34 4.94
N ASP A 71 4.46 -1.53 5.98
CA ASP A 71 3.36 -1.61 6.94
C ASP A 71 2.12 -0.94 6.32
N PRO A 72 0.99 -1.66 6.20
CA PRO A 72 -0.20 -1.12 5.55
C PRO A 72 -0.98 -0.14 6.45
N SER A 73 -0.66 -0.05 7.74
CA SER A 73 -1.36 0.82 8.70
C SER A 73 -0.98 2.31 8.59
N ASP A 74 0.21 2.62 8.07
CA ASP A 74 0.69 3.99 7.86
C ASP A 74 0.56 4.38 6.37
N GLY A 75 -0.55 5.04 6.02
CA GLY A 75 -0.86 5.40 4.64
C GLY A 75 0.18 6.31 3.95
N GLU A 76 0.81 7.21 4.70
CA GLU A 76 1.84 8.11 4.17
C GLU A 76 3.14 7.34 3.89
N VAL A 77 3.59 6.53 4.84
CA VAL A 77 4.80 5.71 4.69
C VAL A 77 4.60 4.65 3.60
N MET A 78 3.43 4.02 3.57
CA MET A 78 3.03 3.05 2.55
C MET A 78 3.08 3.67 1.16
N SER A 79 2.36 4.78 0.94
CA SER A 79 2.30 5.43 -0.37
C SER A 79 3.68 5.91 -0.84
N ALA A 80 4.48 6.49 0.07
CA ALA A 80 5.85 6.89 -0.24
C ALA A 80 6.75 5.69 -0.57
N ALA A 81 6.55 4.53 0.06
CA ALA A 81 7.29 3.31 -0.26
C ALA A 81 6.90 2.76 -1.64
N LEU A 82 5.60 2.67 -1.95
CA LEU A 82 5.12 2.15 -3.23
C LEU A 82 5.49 3.05 -4.41
N CYS A 83 5.42 4.37 -4.27
CA CYS A 83 5.84 5.31 -5.32
C CYS A 83 7.34 5.21 -5.68
N ARG A 84 8.18 4.73 -4.74
CA ARG A 84 9.62 4.54 -4.96
C ARG A 84 9.98 3.09 -5.28
N ALA A 85 9.00 2.20 -5.28
CA ALA A 85 9.22 0.81 -5.54
C ALA A 85 9.59 0.59 -7.02
N ARG A 86 10.51 -0.33 -7.25
CA ARG A 86 10.78 -0.93 -8.56
C ARG A 86 9.75 -2.01 -8.89
N ALA A 87 9.30 -2.73 -7.88
CA ALA A 87 8.25 -3.73 -7.95
C ALA A 87 7.57 -3.83 -6.59
N VAL A 88 6.30 -4.21 -6.59
CA VAL A 88 5.51 -4.43 -5.38
C VAL A 88 5.15 -5.90 -5.29
N ILE A 89 5.67 -6.59 -4.27
CA ILE A 89 5.32 -7.98 -3.98
C ILE A 89 4.21 -7.95 -2.94
N ILE A 90 3.09 -8.60 -3.23
CA ILE A 90 1.95 -8.68 -2.31
C ILE A 90 1.75 -10.13 -1.90
N MET A 91 1.88 -10.41 -0.60
CA MET A 91 1.57 -11.71 -0.02
C MET A 91 0.05 -11.85 0.11
N LEU A 92 -0.50 -12.91 -0.47
CA LEU A 92 -1.91 -13.25 -0.44
C LEU A 92 -2.12 -14.47 0.45
N SER A 93 -2.76 -14.25 1.59
CA SER A 93 -3.06 -15.23 2.63
C SER A 93 -4.57 -15.30 2.91
N THR A 94 -5.01 -16.27 3.72
CA THR A 94 -6.42 -16.45 4.08
C THR A 94 -7.09 -15.20 4.66
N THR A 95 -6.31 -14.32 5.31
CA THR A 95 -6.80 -13.08 5.95
C THR A 95 -6.84 -11.88 5.00
N THR A 96 -6.16 -11.94 3.85
CA THR A 96 -5.99 -10.81 2.93
C THR A 96 -7.32 -10.19 2.49
N MET A 97 -8.33 -11.01 2.20
CA MET A 97 -9.64 -10.53 1.72
C MET A 97 -10.51 -9.91 2.81
N SER A 98 -10.12 -10.09 4.07
CA SER A 98 -10.81 -9.55 5.24
C SER A 98 -10.08 -8.36 5.86
N SER A 99 -8.85 -8.07 5.42
CA SER A 99 -8.03 -6.96 5.91
C SER A 99 -8.28 -5.68 5.10
N PRO A 100 -8.85 -4.62 5.72
CA PRO A 100 -9.01 -3.32 5.08
C PRO A 100 -7.70 -2.72 4.59
N ASP A 101 -6.65 -2.82 5.40
CA ASP A 101 -5.37 -2.18 5.14
C ASP A 101 -4.63 -2.88 4.01
N GLN A 102 -4.64 -4.22 3.98
CA GLN A 102 -4.07 -4.97 2.86
C GLN A 102 -4.80 -4.69 1.54
N LEU A 103 -6.12 -4.54 1.58
CA LEU A 103 -6.91 -4.20 0.38
C LEU A 103 -6.62 -2.76 -0.11
N ARG A 104 -6.33 -1.81 0.78
CA ARG A 104 -5.83 -0.47 0.41
C ARG A 104 -4.48 -0.53 -0.29
N VAL A 105 -3.55 -1.31 0.25
CA VAL A 105 -2.22 -1.50 -0.36
C VAL A 105 -2.37 -2.07 -1.77
N ILE A 106 -3.19 -3.12 -1.91
CA ILE A 106 -3.47 -3.77 -3.20
C ILE A 106 -3.97 -2.75 -4.20
N ALA A 107 -4.97 -1.98 -3.81
CA ALA A 107 -5.56 -1.00 -4.68
C ALA A 107 -4.58 0.10 -5.09
N LEU A 108 -3.82 0.63 -4.14
CA LEU A 108 -2.82 1.67 -4.42
C LEU A 108 -1.71 1.12 -5.33
N ALA A 109 -1.21 -0.08 -5.07
CA ALA A 109 -0.20 -0.73 -5.90
C ALA A 109 -0.71 -0.89 -7.34
N MET A 110 -1.96 -1.34 -7.52
CA MET A 110 -2.59 -1.46 -8.83
C MET A 110 -2.83 -0.12 -9.52
N PHE A 111 -3.25 0.89 -8.77
CA PHE A 111 -3.43 2.26 -9.27
C PHE A 111 -2.11 2.83 -9.81
N LEU A 112 -1.02 2.66 -9.04
CA LEU A 112 0.31 3.07 -9.46
C LEU A 112 0.76 2.27 -10.69
N ALA A 113 0.56 0.96 -10.71
CA ALA A 113 0.98 0.06 -11.80
C ALA A 113 0.32 0.39 -13.15
N GLN A 114 -0.91 0.92 -13.17
CA GLN A 114 -1.56 1.39 -14.40
C GLN A 114 -0.79 2.54 -15.06
N GLY A 115 0.04 3.26 -14.29
CA GLY A 115 0.84 4.37 -14.77
C GLY A 115 0.01 5.62 -15.06
N HIS A 116 0.65 6.77 -15.07
CA HIS A 116 0.06 8.05 -15.44
C HIS A 116 1.04 8.80 -16.34
N GLN A 117 0.50 9.55 -17.31
CA GLN A 117 1.28 10.44 -18.18
C GLN A 117 2.45 9.76 -18.90
N GLY A 118 2.22 8.53 -19.40
CA GLY A 118 3.21 7.79 -20.18
C GLY A 118 4.32 7.11 -19.38
N HIS A 119 4.28 7.20 -18.03
CA HIS A 119 5.19 6.45 -17.16
C HIS A 119 4.52 5.18 -16.69
N GLN A 120 5.18 4.04 -16.87
CA GLN A 120 4.75 2.78 -16.25
C GLN A 120 5.08 2.83 -14.76
N GLY A 121 4.10 2.50 -13.92
CA GLY A 121 4.36 2.32 -12.50
C GLY A 121 5.07 0.99 -12.21
N PRO A 122 5.37 0.73 -10.92
CA PRO A 122 5.97 -0.53 -10.52
C PRO A 122 5.02 -1.69 -10.82
N PRO A 123 5.51 -2.78 -11.46
CA PRO A 123 4.70 -3.98 -11.61
C PRO A 123 4.37 -4.58 -10.24
N VAL A 124 3.17 -5.15 -10.16
CA VAL A 124 2.70 -5.88 -8.98
C VAL A 124 2.91 -7.38 -9.18
N VAL A 125 3.50 -8.03 -8.18
CA VAL A 125 3.78 -9.46 -8.16
C VAL A 125 2.99 -10.09 -7.01
N PRO A 126 1.77 -10.60 -7.27
CA PRO A 126 1.03 -11.33 -6.25
C PRO A 126 1.70 -12.68 -5.96
N VAL A 127 1.83 -13.01 -4.68
CA VAL A 127 2.37 -14.28 -4.17
C VAL A 127 1.30 -14.95 -3.31
N SER A 128 0.74 -16.03 -3.82
CA SER A 128 -0.31 -16.80 -3.16
C SER A 128 0.31 -17.80 -2.19
N LEU A 129 -0.21 -17.81 -0.97
CA LEU A 129 0.10 -18.80 0.07
C LEU A 129 -0.94 -19.93 0.07
N PRO A 130 -0.62 -21.09 0.68
CA PRO A 130 -1.60 -22.14 0.88
C PRO A 130 -2.84 -21.61 1.59
N GLY A 131 -4.02 -22.07 1.16
CA GLY A 131 -5.30 -21.65 1.74
C GLY A 131 -5.84 -20.31 1.22
N PHE A 132 -5.06 -19.51 0.49
CA PHE A 132 -5.62 -18.32 -0.17
C PHE A 132 -6.68 -18.72 -1.22
N GLU A 133 -7.86 -18.13 -1.11
CA GLU A 133 -8.96 -18.32 -2.06
C GLU A 133 -9.17 -17.06 -2.90
N PHE A 134 -9.25 -17.23 -4.22
CA PHE A 134 -9.53 -16.11 -5.11
C PHE A 134 -10.99 -15.63 -4.93
N PRO A 135 -11.22 -14.31 -4.84
CA PRO A 135 -12.57 -13.78 -4.64
C PRO A 135 -13.46 -14.02 -5.86
N GLY A 136 -14.66 -14.56 -5.61
CA GLY A 136 -15.73 -14.63 -6.60
C GLY A 136 -16.61 -13.38 -6.65
N ASP A 137 -17.58 -13.34 -7.57
CA ASP A 137 -18.51 -12.21 -7.67
C ASP A 137 -19.30 -11.95 -6.39
N ALA A 138 -19.61 -12.99 -5.62
CA ALA A 138 -20.29 -12.83 -4.33
C ALA A 138 -19.46 -11.99 -3.35
N TYR A 139 -18.13 -12.15 -3.33
CA TYR A 139 -17.25 -11.36 -2.49
C TYR A 139 -17.35 -9.87 -2.85
N TYR A 140 -17.22 -9.53 -4.13
CA TYR A 140 -17.27 -8.14 -4.58
C TYR A 140 -18.63 -7.47 -4.33
N ASN A 141 -19.73 -8.21 -4.47
CA ASN A 141 -21.08 -7.66 -4.34
C ASN A 141 -21.57 -7.60 -2.88
N LYS A 142 -21.05 -8.45 -1.99
CA LYS A 142 -21.59 -8.61 -0.63
C LYS A 142 -20.56 -8.33 0.46
N THR A 143 -19.34 -8.86 0.32
CA THR A 143 -18.34 -8.83 1.38
C THR A 143 -17.47 -7.59 1.30
N LEU A 144 -16.94 -7.27 0.11
CA LEU A 144 -16.03 -6.13 -0.07
C LEU A 144 -16.62 -4.79 0.40
N PRO A 145 -17.90 -4.45 0.13
CA PRO A 145 -18.49 -3.20 0.61
C PRO A 145 -18.60 -3.12 2.15
N LEU A 146 -18.59 -4.27 2.84
CA LEU A 146 -18.63 -4.35 4.30
C LEU A 146 -17.23 -4.22 4.91
N VAL A 147 -16.23 -4.87 4.30
CA VAL A 147 -14.82 -4.76 4.73
C VAL A 147 -14.31 -3.35 4.53
N LEU A 148 -14.79 -2.67 3.49
CA LEU A 148 -14.33 -1.35 3.07
C LEU A 148 -15.50 -0.39 2.77
N PRO A 149 -16.12 0.19 3.81
CA PRO A 149 -17.25 1.09 3.66
C PRO A 149 -16.89 2.37 2.92
N GLY A 150 -17.79 2.86 2.07
CA GLY A 150 -17.62 4.12 1.33
C GLY A 150 -16.77 4.01 0.06
N TRP A 151 -16.44 2.79 -0.35
CA TRP A 151 -15.55 2.56 -1.49
C TRP A 151 -16.28 2.63 -2.83
N CYS A 152 -15.61 3.17 -3.85
CA CYS A 152 -16.18 3.40 -5.18
C CYS A 152 -15.91 2.24 -6.15
N ASN A 153 -16.59 2.26 -7.30
CA ASN A 153 -16.45 1.25 -8.35
C ASN A 153 -15.01 1.14 -8.89
N GLU A 154 -14.26 2.25 -8.95
CA GLU A 154 -12.87 2.27 -9.41
C GLU A 154 -11.99 1.35 -8.56
N LEU A 155 -12.20 1.37 -7.26
CA LEU A 155 -11.40 0.63 -6.30
C LEU A 155 -11.67 -0.89 -6.38
N THR A 156 -12.94 -1.24 -6.58
CA THR A 156 -13.34 -2.61 -6.91
C THR A 156 -12.68 -3.09 -8.20
N GLN A 157 -12.56 -2.23 -9.22
CA GLN A 157 -11.88 -2.57 -10.48
C GLN A 157 -10.38 -2.77 -10.28
N LEU A 158 -9.71 -1.96 -9.45
CA LEU A 158 -8.30 -2.12 -9.11
C LEU A 158 -8.03 -3.47 -8.41
N ILE A 159 -8.85 -3.84 -7.43
CA ILE A 159 -8.75 -5.13 -6.74
C ILE A 159 -9.00 -6.29 -7.72
N ARG A 160 -10.05 -6.20 -8.56
CA ARG A 160 -10.30 -7.20 -9.61
C ARG A 160 -9.12 -7.32 -10.58
N ALA A 161 -8.50 -6.20 -10.94
CA ALA A 161 -7.35 -6.17 -11.82
C ALA A 161 -6.14 -6.89 -11.21
N LEU A 162 -5.92 -6.81 -9.89
CA LEU A 162 -4.88 -7.60 -9.23
C LEU A 162 -5.10 -9.10 -9.46
N PHE A 163 -6.31 -9.61 -9.23
CA PHE A 163 -6.59 -11.04 -9.30
C PHE A 163 -6.64 -11.59 -10.73
N ASN A 164 -6.59 -10.72 -11.74
CA ASN A 164 -6.32 -11.11 -13.12
C ASN A 164 -4.82 -11.35 -13.40
N ILE A 165 -3.93 -10.91 -12.50
CA ILE A 165 -2.49 -11.20 -12.58
C ILE A 165 -2.26 -12.61 -12.04
N ILE A 166 -1.52 -13.42 -12.80
CA ILE A 166 -1.15 -14.79 -12.40
C ILE A 166 -0.32 -14.72 -11.13
N ALA A 167 -0.83 -15.16 -9.98
CA ALA A 167 -0.05 -15.20 -8.74
C ALA A 167 1.08 -16.26 -8.81
N VAL A 168 2.23 -15.97 -8.21
CA VAL A 168 3.25 -16.98 -7.93
C VAL A 168 2.83 -17.75 -6.70
N GLN A 169 2.88 -19.08 -6.76
CA GLN A 169 2.58 -19.91 -5.60
C GLN A 169 3.83 -20.06 -4.73
N LEU A 170 3.71 -19.81 -3.43
CA LEU A 170 4.79 -20.02 -2.46
C LEU A 170 4.31 -20.98 -1.37
N HIS A 171 4.86 -22.19 -1.36
CA HIS A 171 4.49 -23.22 -0.38
C HIS A 171 5.58 -23.31 0.70
N THR A 172 5.33 -22.75 1.88
CA THR A 172 6.30 -22.69 2.99
C THR A 172 6.79 -24.06 3.45
N GLY A 173 5.97 -25.10 3.31
CA GLY A 173 6.33 -26.49 3.61
C GLY A 173 7.01 -27.26 2.47
N ALA A 174 7.31 -26.62 1.33
CA ALA A 174 7.99 -27.28 0.22
C ALA A 174 9.48 -27.52 0.51
N SER A 175 10.11 -28.34 -0.32
CA SER A 175 11.57 -28.54 -0.25
C SER A 175 12.32 -27.25 -0.55
N ASP A 176 13.56 -27.15 -0.06
CA ASP A 176 14.41 -25.97 -0.26
C ASP A 176 14.58 -25.60 -1.75
N GLU A 177 14.79 -26.62 -2.60
CA GLU A 177 14.93 -26.42 -4.04
C GLU A 177 13.62 -25.91 -4.67
N MET A 178 12.47 -26.41 -4.23
CA MET A 178 11.18 -25.91 -4.70
C MET A 178 10.95 -24.46 -4.27
N LEU A 179 11.27 -24.12 -3.02
CA LEU A 179 11.23 -22.74 -2.53
C LEU A 179 12.13 -21.81 -3.36
N ARG A 180 13.33 -22.28 -3.72
CA ARG A 180 14.25 -21.55 -4.59
C ARG A 180 13.67 -21.30 -5.98
N ILE A 181 13.02 -22.30 -6.58
CA ILE A 181 12.35 -22.17 -7.87
C ILE A 181 11.19 -21.15 -7.79
N GLN A 182 10.35 -21.24 -6.76
CA GLN A 182 9.22 -20.32 -6.55
C GLN A 182 9.72 -18.88 -6.32
N ALA A 183 10.75 -18.69 -5.49
CA ALA A 183 11.40 -17.41 -5.29
C ALA A 183 11.99 -16.83 -6.59
N GLY A 184 12.62 -17.68 -7.41
CA GLY A 184 13.13 -17.30 -8.72
C GLY A 184 12.03 -16.80 -9.68
N GLN A 185 10.81 -17.36 -9.60
CA GLN A 185 9.67 -16.87 -10.38
C GLN A 185 9.22 -15.47 -9.95
N VAL A 186 9.32 -15.15 -8.65
CA VAL A 186 9.07 -13.80 -8.14
C VAL A 186 10.12 -12.83 -8.69
N VAL A 187 11.40 -13.17 -8.56
CA VAL A 187 12.51 -12.33 -9.06
C VAL A 187 12.44 -12.11 -10.57
N ALA A 188 12.05 -13.13 -11.34
CA ALA A 188 11.91 -13.02 -12.79
C ALA A 188 10.89 -11.97 -13.24
N ARG A 189 9.96 -11.56 -12.36
CA ARG A 189 8.96 -10.53 -12.63
C ARG A 189 9.39 -9.13 -12.22
N ILE A 190 10.53 -9.00 -11.52
CA ILE A 190 11.08 -7.72 -11.11
C ILE A 190 11.87 -7.14 -12.30
N PRO A 191 11.58 -5.89 -12.72
CA PRO A 191 12.33 -5.24 -13.79
C PRO A 191 13.82 -5.18 -13.49
N LYS A 192 14.68 -5.60 -14.42
CA LYS A 192 16.14 -5.54 -14.23
C LYS A 192 16.73 -4.16 -14.54
N ASN A 193 16.11 -3.45 -15.47
CA ASN A 193 16.52 -2.09 -15.83
C ASN A 193 15.93 -1.11 -14.83
N ALA A 194 16.74 -0.13 -14.40
CA ALA A 194 16.26 0.94 -13.54
C ALA A 194 15.16 1.72 -14.27
N SER A 195 13.95 1.70 -13.73
CA SER A 195 12.93 2.68 -14.07
C SER A 195 13.24 3.96 -13.31
N PRO A 196 13.07 5.14 -13.92
CA PRO A 196 13.10 6.38 -13.16
C PRO A 196 12.07 6.28 -12.02
N PRO A 197 12.37 6.81 -10.83
CA PRO A 197 11.40 6.81 -9.73
C PRO A 197 10.10 7.46 -10.19
N TYR A 198 8.98 6.85 -9.82
CA TYR A 198 7.66 7.34 -10.21
C TYR A 198 7.43 8.69 -9.52
N ALA A 199 7.58 9.78 -10.29
CA ALA A 199 7.64 11.15 -9.80
C ALA A 199 6.24 11.71 -9.45
N VAL A 200 5.47 10.97 -8.67
CA VAL A 200 4.03 11.23 -8.53
C VAL A 200 3.56 11.25 -7.07
N ALA A 201 4.33 11.95 -6.22
CA ALA A 201 3.88 12.30 -4.87
C ALA A 201 2.54 13.09 -4.88
N SER A 202 2.12 13.65 -6.02
CA SER A 202 0.87 14.41 -6.15
C SER A 202 -0.35 13.62 -6.65
N ALA A 203 -0.23 12.33 -7.00
CA ALA A 203 -1.36 11.55 -7.53
C ALA A 203 -1.80 10.42 -6.61
N VAL A 204 -1.33 10.38 -5.36
CA VAL A 204 -1.90 9.46 -4.37
C VAL A 204 -3.36 9.88 -4.14
N PRO A 205 -4.34 9.02 -4.44
CA PRO A 205 -5.74 9.37 -4.22
C PRO A 205 -6.03 9.69 -2.76
N GLU A 206 -6.95 10.61 -2.50
CA GLU A 206 -7.31 11.03 -1.13
C GLU A 206 -7.78 9.85 -0.26
N TRP A 207 -8.47 8.87 -0.86
CA TRP A 207 -8.95 7.67 -0.16
C TRP A 207 -7.84 6.78 0.42
N VAL A 208 -6.60 6.94 -0.04
CA VAL A 208 -5.42 6.25 0.49
C VAL A 208 -4.93 6.91 1.77
N LEU A 209 -5.00 8.24 1.82
CA LEU A 209 -4.50 9.04 2.95
C LEU A 209 -5.55 9.20 4.04
N ALA A 210 -6.82 9.00 3.71
CA ALA A 210 -7.89 8.97 4.69
C ALA A 210 -7.58 7.87 5.72
N PRO A 211 -7.45 8.19 7.03
CA PRO A 211 -7.33 7.17 8.05
C PRO A 211 -8.53 6.23 7.91
N ALA A 212 -8.35 4.94 8.19
CA ALA A 212 -9.48 4.04 8.36
C ALA A 212 -10.42 4.74 9.32
N ALA A 213 -11.60 5.17 8.83
CA ALA A 213 -12.57 5.88 9.65
C ALA A 213 -12.66 5.06 10.93
N ALA A 214 -12.16 5.62 12.05
CA ALA A 214 -11.94 4.86 13.27
C ALA A 214 -13.24 4.09 13.48
N ALA A 215 -13.18 2.76 13.30
CA ALA A 215 -14.31 1.94 13.64
C ALA A 215 -14.62 2.40 15.04
N ASN A 216 -15.79 2.99 15.26
CA ASN A 216 -16.12 3.57 16.53
C ASN A 216 -15.94 2.41 17.52
N ASP A 217 -14.81 2.41 18.22
CA ASP A 217 -14.57 1.68 19.45
C ASP A 217 -15.48 2.38 20.47
N ASP A 218 -16.78 2.31 20.18
CA ASP A 218 -17.83 2.36 21.16
C ASP A 218 -17.67 1.04 21.91
N ASP A 219 -16.58 0.96 22.67
CA ASP A 219 -16.46 0.12 23.84
C ASP A 219 -17.59 0.60 24.76
N GLY A 220 -18.79 0.13 24.46
CA GLY A 220 -19.89 0.01 25.39
C GLY A 220 -19.44 -0.92 26.49
N ASN A 221 -18.49 -0.46 27.30
CA ASN A 221 -18.23 -0.94 28.64
C ASN A 221 -19.43 -0.51 29.49
N GLU A 222 -20.59 -1.11 29.20
CA GLU A 222 -21.65 -1.21 30.17
C GLU A 222 -21.12 -2.14 31.27
N ASP A 223 -20.52 -1.53 32.28
CA ASP A 223 -20.06 -2.18 33.50
C ASP A 223 -21.21 -3.04 34.08
N PRO A 224 -21.18 -4.39 33.97
CA PRO A 224 -22.30 -5.22 34.42
C PRO A 224 -22.33 -5.37 35.95
N PHE A 225 -21.46 -4.67 36.67
CA PHE A 225 -21.25 -4.80 38.12
C PHE A 225 -21.36 -3.49 38.91
N SER A 226 -22.14 -2.51 38.44
CA SER A 226 -22.61 -1.44 39.33
C SER A 226 -23.79 -1.93 40.18
N LEU A 227 -23.49 -2.53 41.34
CA LEU A 227 -24.43 -2.78 42.44
C LEU A 227 -23.95 -2.08 43.72
#